data_AF-A0A1C5M4S9-F1
#
_entry.id   AF-A0A1C5M4S9-F1
#
_cell.length_a   1.000
_cell.length_b   1.000
_cell.length_c   1.000
_cell.angle_alpha   90.00
_cell.angle_beta   90.00
_cell.angle_gamma   90.00
#
_symmetry.space_group_name_H-M   'P 1'
#
loop_
_entity.id
_entity.type
_entity.pdbx_description
1 polymer ?
#
loop_
_entity_poly.entity_id
_entity_poly.type
_entity_poly.pdbx_seq_one_letter_code
_entity_poly.pdbx_strand_id
1 'polypeptide(L)'
;MTERKTKMIELGDAFIAFPGGTGTLEEIAEVMSKVSLGQLDAPCILYDLNGYYDSLKALLAKMIEKGLSTPQRQQGIRFAANLEEITTILNKA
;
A
#
# COMPACT_ATOMS: atom_id res chain seq x y z
N MET A 1 -13.43 -13.12 8.86
CA MET A 1 -12.29 -12.51 8.14
C MET A 1 -12.44 -10.99 8.07
N THR A 2 -13.58 -10.48 7.60
CA THR A 2 -13.86 -9.03 7.50
C THR A 2 -13.72 -8.28 8.83
N GLU A 3 -14.33 -8.78 9.92
CA GLU A 3 -14.26 -8.13 11.24
C GLU A 3 -12.83 -7.93 11.76
N ARG A 4 -11.94 -8.90 11.50
CA ARG A 4 -10.51 -8.79 11.88
C ARG A 4 -9.84 -7.62 11.17
N LYS A 5 -10.03 -7.52 9.85
CA LYS A 5 -9.40 -6.47 9.04
C LYS A 5 -9.98 -5.10 9.32
N THR A 6 -11.30 -5.01 9.46
CA THR A 6 -11.96 -3.76 9.85
C THR A 6 -11.34 -3.23 11.14
N LYS A 7 -11.19 -4.08 12.15
CA LYS A 7 -10.56 -3.69 13.42
C LYS A 7 -9.09 -3.33 13.29
N MET A 8 -8.33 -4.01 12.43
CA MET A 8 -6.94 -3.61 12.12
C MET A 8 -6.86 -2.24 11.44
N ILE A 9 -7.82 -1.93 10.57
CA ILE A 9 -7.87 -0.63 9.88
C ILE A 9 -8.33 0.48 10.82
N GLU A 10 -9.31 0.21 11.68
CA GLU A 10 -9.81 1.17 12.67
C GLU A 10 -8.76 1.56 13.71
N LEU A 11 -7.86 0.64 14.05
CA LEU A 11 -6.84 0.85 15.10
C LEU A 11 -5.46 1.20 14.53
N GLY A 12 -5.26 1.11 13.22
CA GLY A 12 -3.95 1.24 12.59
C GLY A 12 -3.67 2.66 12.11
N ASP A 13 -2.60 3.27 12.62
CA ASP A 13 -2.12 4.58 12.15
C ASP A 13 -1.27 4.48 10.87
N ALA A 14 -0.76 3.28 10.57
CA ALA A 14 -0.01 2.99 9.35
C ALA A 14 -0.12 1.51 8.97
N PHE A 15 -0.02 1.24 7.67
CA PHE A 15 -0.15 -0.10 7.11
C PHE A 15 1.09 -0.43 6.29
N ILE A 16 1.82 -1.46 6.72
CA ILE A 16 3.07 -1.86 6.09
C ILE A 16 2.98 -3.32 5.67
N ALA A 17 3.06 -3.58 4.37
CA ALA A 17 3.13 -4.93 3.83
C ALA A 17 4.59 -5.36 3.68
N PHE A 18 4.97 -6.39 4.42
CA PHE A 18 6.22 -7.13 4.20
C PHE A 18 6.04 -8.12 3.05
N PRO A 19 7.14 -8.61 2.43
CA PRO A 19 7.07 -9.70 1.46
C PRO A 19 6.25 -10.87 2.00
N GLY A 20 5.25 -11.32 1.24
CA GLY A 20 4.25 -12.26 1.73
C GLY A 20 3.35 -12.79 0.63
N GLY A 21 2.63 -13.87 0.91
CA GLY A 21 1.79 -14.56 -0.08
C GLY A 21 0.47 -13.84 -0.39
N THR A 22 -0.49 -14.62 -0.88
CA THR A 22 -1.81 -14.12 -1.29
C THR A 22 -2.59 -13.44 -0.16
N GLY A 23 -2.45 -13.89 1.08
CA GLY A 23 -3.09 -13.26 2.24
C GLY A 23 -2.61 -11.82 2.45
N THR A 24 -1.29 -11.60 2.40
CA THR A 24 -0.70 -10.25 2.52
C THR A 24 -1.10 -9.36 1.35
N LEU A 25 -1.11 -9.90 0.13
CA LEU A 25 -1.55 -9.16 -1.06
C LEU A 25 -3.01 -8.72 -0.93
N GLU A 26 -3.87 -9.61 -0.43
CA GLU A 26 -5.29 -9.36 -0.23
C GLU A 26 -5.55 -8.28 0.83
N GLU A 27 -4.82 -8.31 1.93
CA GLU A 27 -4.90 -7.30 2.99
C GLU A 27 -4.41 -5.93 2.51
N ILE A 28 -3.25 -5.85 1.84
CA ILE A 28 -2.70 -4.57 1.39
C ILE A 28 -3.51 -3.96 0.24
N ALA A 29 -4.10 -4.78 -0.65
CA ALA A 29 -4.95 -4.29 -1.72
C ALA A 29 -6.21 -3.57 -1.17
N GLU A 30 -6.74 -4.01 -0.03
CA GLU A 30 -7.86 -3.34 0.64
C GLU A 30 -7.46 -1.93 1.12
N VAL A 31 -6.27 -1.80 1.72
CA VAL A 31 -5.70 -0.51 2.14
C VAL A 31 -5.44 0.38 0.93
N MET A 32 -4.80 -0.14 -0.13
CA MET A 32 -4.52 0.59 -1.37
C MET A 32 -5.80 1.16 -1.99
N SER A 33 -6.90 0.38 -1.97
CA SER A 33 -8.21 0.82 -2.46
C SER A 33 -8.76 1.97 -1.64
N LYS A 34 -8.77 1.86 -0.30
CA LYS A 34 -9.25 2.91 0.61
C LYS A 34 -8.45 4.20 0.47
N VAL A 35 -7.12 4.11 0.39
CA VAL A 35 -6.24 5.25 0.15
C VAL A 35 -6.50 5.90 -1.22
N SER A 36 -6.67 5.08 -2.26
CA SER A 36 -6.97 5.58 -3.62
C SER A 36 -8.31 6.30 -3.74
N LEU A 37 -9.26 5.97 -2.85
CA LEU A 37 -10.57 6.61 -2.75
C LEU A 37 -10.60 7.78 -1.76
N GLY A 38 -9.50 8.07 -1.06
CA GLY A 38 -9.44 9.10 -0.02
C GLY A 38 -10.26 8.76 1.24
N GLN A 39 -10.53 7.47 1.46
CA GLN A 39 -11.32 6.97 2.61
C GLN A 39 -10.45 6.59 3.81
N LEU A 40 -9.13 6.56 3.63
CA LEU A 40 -8.16 6.26 4.67
C LEU A 40 -6.99 7.24 4.51
N ASP A 41 -6.77 8.03 5.54
CA ASP A 41 -5.68 9.00 5.64
C ASP A 41 -4.58 8.42 6.55
N ALA A 42 -3.93 7.36 6.05
CA ALA A 42 -2.85 6.66 6.74
C ALA A 42 -1.81 6.18 5.72
N PRO A 43 -0.51 6.12 6.08
CA PRO A 43 0.52 5.60 5.20
C PRO A 43 0.25 4.15 4.78
N CYS A 44 0.16 3.91 3.47
CA CYS A 44 0.13 2.59 2.86
C CYS A 44 1.50 2.29 2.25
N ILE A 45 2.29 1.45 2.92
CA ILE A 45 3.69 1.19 2.59
C ILE A 45 3.86 -0.27 2.18
N LEU A 46 4.51 -0.49 1.04
CA LEU A 46 4.98 -1.79 0.60
C LEU A 46 6.49 -1.85 0.81
N TYR A 47 6.93 -2.74 1.71
CA TYR A 47 8.34 -2.93 2.01
C TYR A 47 8.99 -3.79 0.92
N ASP A 48 9.60 -3.11 -0.04
CA ASP A 48 10.13 -3.67 -1.27
C ASP A 48 11.54 -4.24 -1.09
N LEU A 49 11.64 -5.24 -0.22
CA LEU A 49 12.89 -5.91 0.07
C LEU A 49 13.41 -6.64 -1.18
N ASN A 50 14.56 -6.21 -1.68
CA ASN A 50 15.22 -6.77 -2.87
C ASN A 50 14.32 -6.82 -4.13
N GLY A 51 13.43 -5.83 -4.31
CA GLY A 51 12.57 -5.75 -5.50
C GLY A 51 11.39 -6.71 -5.50
N TYR A 52 11.00 -7.26 -4.33
CA TYR A 52 9.88 -8.19 -4.20
C TYR A 52 8.59 -7.70 -4.87
N TYR A 53 8.31 -6.40 -4.83
CA TYR A 53 7.11 -5.78 -5.37
C TYR A 53 7.26 -5.19 -6.78
N ASP A 54 8.36 -5.43 -7.50
CA ASP A 54 8.56 -4.86 -8.84
C ASP A 54 7.46 -5.23 -9.84
N SER A 55 6.97 -6.48 -9.77
CA SER A 55 5.84 -6.92 -10.62
C SER A 55 4.54 -6.17 -10.28
N LEU A 56 4.33 -5.84 -9.00
CA LEU A 56 3.16 -5.07 -8.57
C LEU A 56 3.28 -3.61 -8.99
N LYS A 57 4.47 -2.98 -8.90
CA LYS A 57 4.71 -1.64 -9.46
C LYS A 57 4.40 -1.60 -10.96
N ALA A 58 4.85 -2.61 -11.71
CA ALA A 58 4.56 -2.72 -13.14
C ALA A 58 3.06 -2.85 -13.42
N LEU A 59 2.33 -3.62 -12.61
CA LEU A 59 0.88 -3.73 -12.70
C LEU A 59 0.17 -2.39 -12.42
N LEU A 60 0.58 -1.67 -11.38
CA LEU A 60 0.02 -0.36 -11.04
C LEU A 60 0.26 0.68 -12.15
N ALA A 61 1.45 0.69 -12.74
CA ALA A 61 1.76 1.52 -13.90
C ALA A 61 0.89 1.14 -15.11
N LYS A 62 0.65 -0.16 -15.33
CA LYS A 62 -0.23 -0.64 -16.40
C LYS A 62 -1.68 -0.19 -16.21
N MET A 63 -2.17 -0.14 -14.98
CA MET A 63 -3.51 0.38 -14.68
C MET A 63 -3.65 1.85 -15.08
N ILE A 64 -2.61 2.67 -14.86
CA ILE A 64 -2.58 4.08 -15.32
C ILE A 64 -2.56 4.14 -16.85
N GLU A 65 -1.68 3.36 -17.50
CA GLU A 65 -1.59 3.30 -18.97
C GLU A 65 -2.94 2.94 -19.63
N LYS A 66 -3.71 2.05 -18.99
CA LYS A 66 -5.03 1.63 -19.47
C LYS A 66 -6.19 2.55 -19.07
N GLY A 67 -5.91 3.67 -18.38
CA GLY A 67 -6.94 4.60 -17.91
C GLY A 67 -7.85 4.06 -16.80
N LEU A 68 -7.44 2.96 -16.15
CA LEU A 68 -8.18 2.34 -15.04
C LEU A 68 -7.82 2.99 -13.68
N SER A 69 -6.73 3.76 -13.63
CA SER A 69 -6.28 4.49 -12.46
C SER A 69 -5.58 5.78 -12.89
N THR A 70 -5.20 6.62 -11.93
CA THR A 70 -4.45 7.86 -12.17
C THR A 70 -3.27 7.98 -11.20
N PRO A 71 -2.23 8.76 -11.55
CA PRO A 71 -1.14 9.04 -10.61
C PRO A 71 -1.64 9.60 -9.28
N GLN A 72 -2.66 10.46 -9.31
CA GLN A 72 -3.26 11.06 -8.10
C GLN A 72 -3.94 10.02 -7.22
N ARG A 73 -4.64 9.03 -7.80
CA ARG A 73 -5.24 7.94 -7.04
C ARG A 73 -4.19 7.03 -6.41
N GLN A 74 -3.08 6.79 -7.10
CA GLN A 74 -2.02 5.94 -6.58
C GLN A 74 -1.03 6.66 -5.65
N GLN A 75 -1.16 7.99 -5.46
CA GLN A 75 -0.14 8.79 -4.76
C GLN A 75 0.10 8.38 -3.31
N GLY A 76 -0.90 7.81 -2.63
CA GLY A 76 -0.78 7.35 -1.25
C GLY A 76 -0.21 5.93 -1.11
N ILE A 77 0.01 5.23 -2.22
CA ILE A 77 0.64 3.90 -2.24
C ILE A 77 2.15 4.12 -2.34
N ARG A 78 2.89 3.83 -1.27
CA ARG A 78 4.33 4.07 -1.17
C ARG A 78 5.10 2.76 -1.19
N PHE A 79 6.26 2.76 -1.83
CA PHE A 79 7.22 1.66 -1.79
C PHE A 79 8.47 2.13 -1.06
N ALA A 80 9.03 1.28 -0.20
CA ALA A 80 10.24 1.57 0.55
C ALA A 80 11.21 0.39 0.46
N ALA A 81 12.46 0.62 0.10
CA ALA A 81 13.46 -0.44 -0.10
C ALA A 81 14.18 -0.85 1.20
N ASN A 82 14.11 -0.03 2.24
CA ASN A 82 14.79 -0.22 3.52
C ASN A 82 13.99 0.43 4.66
N LEU A 83 14.40 0.16 5.90
CA LEU A 83 13.72 0.69 7.09
C LEU A 83 13.83 2.21 7.23
N GLU A 84 14.92 2.83 6.76
CA GLU A 84 15.11 4.29 6.84
C GLU A 84 14.08 5.03 6.00
N GLU A 85 13.76 4.51 4.81
CA GLU A 85 12.70 5.03 3.95
C GLU A 85 11.32 4.87 4.61
N ILE A 86 11.05 3.74 5.26
CA ILE A 86 9.81 3.54 6.02
C ILE A 86 9.69 4.59 7.11
N THR A 87 10.71 4.76 7.95
CA THR A 87 10.70 5.76 9.03
C THR A 87 10.52 7.17 8.48
N THR A 88 11.13 7.49 7.34
CA THR A 88 10.97 8.78 6.67
C THR A 88 9.53 9.02 6.20
N ILE A 89 8.85 8.00 5.70
CA ILE A 89 7.44 8.09 5.30
C ILE A 89 6.56 8.31 6.54
N LEU A 90 6.79 7.55 7.62
CA LEU A 90 6.00 7.64 8.84
C LEU A 90 6.13 8.99 9.55
N ASN A 91 7.32 9.59 9.57
CA ASN A 91 7.55 10.89 10.22
C ASN A 91 7.01 12.10 9.42
N LYS A 92 6.59 11.89 8.16
CA LYS A 92 6.03 12.93 7.28
C LYS A 92 4.50 12.86 7.17
N ALA A 93 3.90 11.81 7.71
CA ALA A 93 2.46 11.62 7.81
C ALA A 93 1.94 12.27 9.09
#